data_AF-A0A3E1ECI4-F1
#
_entry.id   AF-A0A3E1ECI4-F1
#
_cell.length_a   1.000
_cell.length_b   1.000
_cell.length_c   1.000
_cell.angle_alpha   90.00
_cell.angle_beta   90.00
_cell.angle_gamma   90.00
#
_symmetry.space_group_name_H-M   'P 1'
#
loop_
_entity.id
_entity.type
_entity.pdbx_description
1 polymer ?
#
loop_
_entity_poly.entity_id
_entity_poly.type
_entity_poly.pdbx_seq_one_letter_code
_entity_poly.pdbx_strand_id
1 'polypeptide(L)'
;MEKYLGEDSLLLLLAAMFVLFMAVRAWHHGALEMLWTLLSWSVGGAVSALAFRHGPNLLITHGGIALDEGQRMVASVIFAVAAFAIARGLIVWAIRRAFGPESKLGGWMYGGTGSIISVLPSLAFLVLLSLLIRGTGTMFELESVDRMSAAGSPEDRAKYAALPGPTRWRNGLEGLPNVAVILDTVDPLATPARRNLAALVLASYHEGLRSQLRRSPITATVAKHPITVELTEHSPDLASLVAGTDGEFKYYRLLRHPKLNLALADAELRNSLEQVDVADEIRALVSGRSMPPRKKWLEKIFS
;
A
#
# COMPACT_ATOMS: atom_id res chain seq x y z
N MET A 1 28.83 -2.11 -7.47
CA MET A 1 27.71 -1.88 -8.41
C MET A 1 26.57 -1.10 -7.74
N GLU A 2 26.32 -1.28 -6.44
CA GLU A 2 25.48 -0.40 -5.58
C GLU A 2 25.90 1.09 -5.55
N LYS A 3 27.13 1.41 -5.96
CA LYS A 3 27.68 2.78 -5.87
C LYS A 3 27.29 3.71 -7.05
N TYR A 4 26.56 3.21 -8.05
CA TYR A 4 26.29 3.96 -9.29
C TYR A 4 24.83 3.96 -9.76
N LEU A 5 23.92 3.28 -9.06
CA LEU A 5 22.49 3.33 -9.34
C LEU A 5 21.79 3.68 -8.03
N GLY A 6 21.21 4.88 -7.94
CA GLY A 6 20.30 5.21 -6.84
C GLY A 6 19.14 4.20 -6.79
N GLU A 7 18.52 4.03 -5.63
CA GLU A 7 17.39 3.11 -5.44
C GLU A 7 16.29 3.34 -6.50
N ASP A 8 16.08 4.59 -6.91
CA ASP A 8 15.15 5.00 -7.97
C ASP A 8 15.52 4.40 -9.35
N SER A 9 16.81 4.44 -9.70
CA SER A 9 17.31 3.88 -10.97
C SER A 9 17.22 2.35 -10.99
N LEU A 10 17.36 1.70 -9.83
CA LEU A 10 17.17 0.25 -9.70
C LEU A 10 15.69 -0.13 -9.93
N LEU A 11 14.75 0.60 -9.33
CA LEU A 11 13.31 0.35 -9.50
C LEU A 11 12.86 0.55 -10.95
N LEU A 12 13.33 1.60 -11.62
CA LEU A 12 13.06 1.84 -13.04
C LEU A 12 13.67 0.73 -13.93
N LEU A 13 14.89 0.30 -13.63
CA LEU A 13 15.54 -0.80 -14.36
C LEU A 13 14.77 -2.11 -14.19
N LEU A 14 14.34 -2.44 -12.96
CA LEU A 14 13.54 -3.63 -12.69
C LEU A 14 12.20 -3.60 -13.42
N ALA A 15 11.52 -2.44 -13.44
CA ALA A 15 10.27 -2.27 -14.19
C ALA A 15 10.51 -2.45 -15.71
N ALA A 16 11.56 -1.85 -16.26
CA ALA A 16 11.91 -1.99 -17.67
C ALA A 16 12.28 -3.44 -18.03
N MET A 17 13.07 -4.12 -17.19
CA MET A 17 13.41 -5.53 -17.34
C MET A 17 12.17 -6.42 -17.26
N PHE A 18 11.22 -6.12 -16.37
CA PHE A 18 9.96 -6.85 -16.28
C PHE A 18 9.14 -6.69 -17.57
N VAL A 19 8.98 -5.46 -18.08
CA VAL A 19 8.27 -5.22 -19.36
C VAL A 19 8.95 -5.95 -20.51
N LEU A 20 10.29 -5.92 -20.57
CA LEU A 20 11.05 -6.63 -21.60
C LEU A 20 10.89 -8.14 -21.51
N PHE A 21 10.99 -8.70 -20.30
CA PHE A 21 10.77 -10.13 -20.05
C PHE A 21 9.36 -10.55 -20.49
N MET A 22 8.36 -9.75 -20.14
CA MET A 22 6.98 -9.96 -20.52
C MET A 22 6.77 -9.84 -22.05
N ALA A 23 7.46 -8.92 -22.72
CA ALA A 23 7.43 -8.81 -24.18
C ALA A 23 8.05 -10.01 -24.89
N VAL A 24 9.16 -10.55 -24.36
CA VAL A 24 9.77 -11.80 -24.86
C VAL A 24 8.84 -12.99 -24.63
N ARG A 25 8.20 -13.07 -23.46
CA ARG A 25 7.20 -14.12 -23.20
C ARG A 25 6.02 -14.03 -24.17
N ALA A 26 5.50 -12.83 -24.42
CA ALA A 26 4.43 -12.60 -25.38
C ALA A 26 4.83 -12.95 -26.82
N TRP A 27 6.10 -12.72 -27.19
CA TRP A 27 6.62 -13.13 -28.49
C TRP A 27 6.43 -14.64 -28.71
N HIS A 28 6.78 -15.44 -27.70
CA HIS A 28 6.76 -16.90 -27.78
C HIS A 28 5.40 -17.54 -27.49
N HIS A 29 4.59 -16.95 -26.61
CA HIS A 29 3.35 -17.58 -26.11
C HIS A 29 2.08 -16.79 -26.44
N GLY A 30 2.24 -15.62 -27.04
CA GLY A 30 1.18 -14.73 -27.43
C GLY A 30 0.75 -13.80 -26.29
N ALA A 31 0.40 -12.54 -26.62
CA ALA A 31 -0.04 -11.55 -25.64
C ALA A 31 -1.36 -11.92 -24.93
N LEU A 32 -2.15 -12.79 -25.56
CA LEU A 32 -3.40 -13.31 -25.03
C LEU A 32 -3.19 -13.96 -23.66
N GLU A 33 -2.19 -14.83 -23.50
CA GLU A 33 -1.95 -15.55 -22.24
C GLU A 33 -1.75 -14.59 -21.04
N MET A 34 -1.16 -13.42 -21.30
CA MET A 34 -0.90 -12.40 -20.28
C MET A 34 -2.16 -11.65 -19.89
N LEU A 35 -2.97 -11.23 -20.88
CA LEU A 35 -4.26 -10.60 -20.63
C LEU A 35 -5.19 -11.51 -19.80
N TRP A 36 -5.16 -12.81 -20.07
CA TRP A 36 -5.98 -13.78 -19.36
C TRP A 36 -5.45 -14.14 -17.99
N THR A 37 -4.13 -14.15 -17.83
CA THR A 37 -3.51 -14.24 -16.50
C THR A 37 -3.95 -13.05 -15.65
N LEU A 38 -3.90 -11.82 -16.20
CA LEU A 38 -4.38 -10.61 -15.52
C LEU A 38 -5.87 -10.73 -15.16
N LEU A 39 -6.73 -11.16 -16.10
CA LEU A 39 -8.15 -11.36 -15.84
C LEU A 39 -8.41 -12.41 -14.74
N SER A 40 -7.65 -13.51 -14.73
CA SER A 40 -7.74 -14.54 -13.69
C SER A 40 -7.34 -13.99 -12.32
N TRP A 41 -6.29 -13.15 -12.26
CA TRP A 41 -5.90 -12.42 -11.05
C TRP A 41 -7.00 -11.46 -10.60
N SER A 42 -7.65 -10.73 -11.51
CA SER A 42 -8.76 -9.83 -11.18
C SER A 42 -9.97 -10.60 -10.62
N VAL A 43 -10.33 -11.74 -11.21
CA VAL A 43 -11.41 -12.60 -10.69
C VAL A 43 -11.04 -13.16 -9.31
N GLY A 44 -9.82 -13.67 -9.15
CA GLY A 44 -9.32 -14.16 -7.87
C GLY A 44 -9.35 -13.08 -6.78
N GLY A 45 -8.91 -11.86 -7.12
CA GLY A 45 -8.97 -10.70 -6.23
C GLY A 45 -10.39 -10.28 -5.86
N ALA A 46 -11.31 -10.24 -6.84
CA ALA A 46 -12.71 -9.91 -6.60
C ALA A 46 -13.39 -10.96 -5.69
N VAL A 47 -13.15 -12.25 -5.94
CA VAL A 47 -13.67 -13.33 -5.10
C VAL A 47 -13.06 -13.28 -3.71
N SER A 48 -11.76 -12.99 -3.57
CA SER A 48 -11.12 -12.80 -2.27
C SER A 48 -11.76 -11.65 -1.48
N ALA A 49 -11.99 -10.50 -2.13
CA ALA A 49 -12.62 -9.35 -1.50
C ALA A 49 -14.06 -9.66 -1.04
N LEU A 50 -14.83 -10.39 -1.86
CA LEU A 50 -16.18 -10.84 -1.52
C LEU A 50 -16.17 -11.87 -0.38
N ALA A 51 -15.27 -12.86 -0.45
CA ALA A 51 -15.12 -13.87 0.59
C ALA A 51 -14.68 -13.26 1.92
N PHE A 52 -13.78 -12.27 1.89
CA PHE A 52 -13.39 -11.54 3.09
C PHE A 52 -14.56 -10.72 3.67
N ARG A 53 -15.30 -10.00 2.83
CA ARG A 53 -16.39 -9.11 3.26
C ARG A 53 -17.66 -9.85 3.71
N HIS A 54 -18.02 -10.94 3.03
CA HIS A 54 -19.31 -11.61 3.20
C HIS A 54 -19.18 -13.08 3.63
N GLY A 55 -18.00 -13.70 3.46
CA GLY A 55 -17.74 -15.08 3.85
C GLY A 55 -17.98 -15.37 5.33
N PRO A 56 -17.63 -14.49 6.28
CA PRO A 56 -17.92 -14.72 7.70
C PRO A 56 -19.42 -14.85 7.97
N ASN A 57 -20.24 -13.99 7.37
CA ASN A 57 -21.69 -14.07 7.52
C ASN A 57 -22.23 -15.35 6.88
N LEU A 58 -21.73 -15.74 5.70
CA LEU A 58 -22.15 -16.98 5.05
C LEU A 58 -21.79 -18.23 5.86
N LEU A 59 -20.58 -18.28 6.45
CA LEU A 59 -20.09 -19.40 7.26
C LEU A 59 -20.77 -19.48 8.64
N ILE A 60 -21.10 -18.35 9.24
CA ILE A 60 -21.90 -18.30 10.48
C ILE A 60 -23.33 -18.75 10.18
N THR A 61 -23.96 -18.24 9.12
CA THR A 61 -25.35 -18.54 8.79
C THR A 61 -25.56 -19.99 8.31
N HIS A 62 -24.60 -20.60 7.59
CA HIS A 62 -24.78 -21.92 6.99
C HIS A 62 -23.92 -23.03 7.61
N GLY A 63 -22.84 -22.67 8.32
CA GLY A 63 -21.90 -23.62 8.92
C GLY A 63 -21.84 -23.58 10.45
N GLY A 64 -22.41 -22.56 11.10
CA GLY A 64 -22.32 -22.38 12.55
C GLY A 64 -20.90 -22.11 13.07
N ILE A 65 -19.95 -21.80 12.18
CA ILE A 65 -18.54 -21.60 12.52
C ILE A 65 -18.29 -20.10 12.66
N ALA A 66 -18.02 -19.64 13.88
CA ALA A 66 -17.51 -18.30 14.13
C ALA A 66 -15.99 -18.31 13.91
N LEU A 67 -15.55 -17.80 12.76
CA LEU A 67 -14.13 -17.61 12.49
C LEU A 67 -13.63 -16.33 13.19
N ASP A 68 -12.50 -16.47 13.87
CA ASP A 68 -11.65 -15.35 14.27
C ASP A 68 -11.10 -14.59 13.04
N GLU A 69 -10.72 -13.33 13.20
CA GLU A 69 -10.24 -12.46 12.12
C GLU A 69 -8.99 -13.00 11.42
N GLY A 70 -8.03 -13.58 12.15
CA GLY A 70 -6.86 -14.22 11.55
C GLY A 70 -7.25 -15.41 10.67
N GLN A 71 -8.23 -16.20 11.11
CA GLN A 71 -8.76 -17.33 10.35
C GLN A 71 -9.54 -16.87 9.10
N ARG A 72 -10.25 -15.73 9.19
CA ARG A 72 -10.93 -15.12 8.03
C ARG A 72 -9.93 -14.67 6.97
N MET A 73 -8.80 -14.12 7.39
CA MET A 73 -7.74 -13.72 6.45
C MET A 73 -7.17 -14.95 5.73
N VAL A 74 -6.79 -15.99 6.47
CA VAL A 74 -6.28 -17.24 5.87
C VAL A 74 -7.31 -17.85 4.91
N ALA A 75 -8.57 -17.93 5.31
CA ALA A 75 -9.65 -18.41 4.46
C ALA A 75 -9.79 -17.56 3.19
N SER A 76 -9.73 -16.23 3.29
CA SER A 76 -9.85 -15.32 2.14
C SER A 76 -8.71 -15.47 1.13
N VAL A 77 -7.51 -15.78 1.61
CA VAL A 77 -6.34 -16.09 0.76
C VAL A 77 -6.54 -17.44 0.07
N ILE A 78 -7.01 -18.46 0.79
CA ILE A 78 -7.32 -19.78 0.21
C ILE A 78 -8.39 -19.64 -0.87
N PHE A 79 -9.48 -18.90 -0.61
CA PHE A 79 -10.52 -18.62 -1.60
C PHE A 79 -9.96 -17.83 -2.79
N ALA A 80 -9.05 -16.87 -2.57
CA ALA A 80 -8.40 -16.14 -3.66
C ALA A 80 -7.63 -17.07 -4.60
N VAL A 81 -6.81 -17.96 -4.02
CA VAL A 81 -5.99 -18.92 -4.76
C VAL A 81 -6.86 -19.92 -5.50
N ALA A 82 -7.90 -20.46 -4.85
CA ALA A 82 -8.84 -21.39 -5.47
C ALA A 82 -9.62 -20.72 -6.61
N ALA A 83 -10.14 -19.52 -6.40
CA ALA A 83 -10.85 -18.75 -7.42
C ALA A 83 -9.95 -18.38 -8.60
N PHE A 84 -8.69 -17.99 -8.34
CA PHE A 84 -7.69 -17.77 -9.37
C PHE A 84 -7.44 -19.05 -10.19
N ALA A 85 -7.23 -20.20 -9.53
CA ALA A 85 -6.98 -21.47 -10.20
C ALA A 85 -8.17 -21.90 -11.08
N ILE A 86 -9.39 -21.79 -10.55
CA ILE A 86 -10.63 -22.11 -11.27
C ILE A 86 -10.83 -21.14 -12.45
N ALA A 87 -10.73 -19.84 -12.20
CA ALA A 87 -10.88 -18.82 -13.25
C ALA A 87 -9.83 -19.02 -14.35
N ARG A 88 -8.57 -19.26 -13.97
CA ARG A 88 -7.50 -19.55 -14.93
C ARG A 88 -7.82 -20.79 -15.76
N GLY A 89 -8.27 -21.88 -15.13
CA GLY A 89 -8.68 -23.09 -15.84
C GLY A 89 -9.79 -22.84 -16.85
N LEU A 90 -10.88 -22.17 -16.42
CA LEU A 90 -12.05 -21.90 -17.26
C LEU A 90 -11.75 -20.90 -18.38
N ILE A 91 -11.04 -19.81 -18.09
CA ILE A 91 -10.66 -18.78 -19.05
C ILE A 91 -9.69 -19.36 -20.09
N VAL A 92 -8.66 -20.08 -19.68
CA VAL A 92 -7.71 -20.72 -20.60
C VAL A 92 -8.42 -21.75 -21.49
N TRP A 93 -9.34 -22.55 -20.92
CA TRP A 93 -10.11 -23.53 -21.69
C TRP A 93 -11.03 -22.88 -22.73
N ALA A 94 -11.84 -21.89 -22.32
CA ALA A 94 -12.78 -21.19 -23.21
C ALA A 94 -12.04 -20.50 -24.38
N ILE A 95 -10.85 -19.99 -24.13
CA ILE A 95 -10.09 -19.21 -25.10
C ILE A 95 -9.27 -20.10 -26.03
N ARG A 96 -8.67 -21.20 -25.57
CA ARG A 96 -8.07 -22.17 -26.50
C ARG A 96 -9.09 -22.69 -27.51
N ARG A 97 -10.36 -22.77 -27.10
CA ARG A 97 -11.47 -23.15 -27.96
C ARG A 97 -11.91 -22.03 -28.93
N ALA A 98 -11.86 -20.76 -28.52
CA ALA A 98 -12.31 -19.62 -29.33
C ALA A 98 -11.22 -18.96 -30.18
N PHE A 99 -9.97 -18.95 -29.72
CA PHE A 99 -8.83 -18.19 -30.25
C PHE A 99 -7.54 -19.03 -30.30
N GLY A 100 -7.65 -20.34 -30.52
CA GLY A 100 -6.49 -21.22 -30.67
C GLY A 100 -5.51 -20.75 -31.77
N PRO A 101 -4.29 -21.30 -31.81
CA PRO A 101 -3.25 -20.91 -32.78
C PRO A 101 -3.68 -21.06 -34.25
N GLU A 102 -4.70 -21.88 -34.53
CA GLU A 102 -5.29 -22.05 -35.86
C GLU A 102 -6.28 -20.94 -36.26
N SER A 103 -6.67 -20.06 -35.32
CA SER A 103 -7.53 -18.92 -35.60
C SER A 103 -6.73 -17.73 -36.15
N LYS A 104 -7.28 -17.00 -37.12
CA LYS A 104 -6.64 -15.79 -37.71
C LYS A 104 -6.28 -14.73 -36.66
N LEU A 105 -7.08 -14.62 -35.60
CA LEU A 105 -6.86 -13.73 -34.45
C LEU A 105 -5.76 -14.25 -33.51
N GLY A 106 -5.62 -15.57 -33.36
CA GLY A 106 -4.54 -16.20 -32.62
C GLY A 106 -3.18 -15.84 -33.22
N GLY A 107 -3.01 -15.98 -34.54
CA GLY A 107 -1.75 -15.68 -35.23
C GLY A 107 -1.24 -14.24 -35.09
N TRP A 108 -2.15 -13.25 -35.01
CA TRP A 108 -1.80 -11.84 -34.82
C TRP A 108 -1.27 -11.50 -33.42
N MET A 109 -1.53 -12.37 -32.44
CA MET A 109 -1.16 -12.14 -31.03
C MET A 109 0.23 -12.68 -30.68
N TYR A 110 0.94 -13.33 -31.61
CA TYR A 110 2.30 -13.84 -31.47
C TYR A 110 3.33 -12.91 -32.14
N GLY A 111 4.63 -13.14 -31.89
CA GLY A 111 5.70 -12.38 -32.52
C GLY A 111 5.72 -10.90 -32.13
N GLY A 112 6.13 -10.02 -33.06
CA GLY A 112 6.34 -8.59 -32.76
C GLY A 112 5.06 -7.85 -32.36
N THR A 113 3.93 -8.16 -32.98
CA THR A 113 2.62 -7.59 -32.61
C THR A 113 2.21 -8.05 -31.21
N GLY A 114 2.44 -9.32 -30.88
CA GLY A 114 2.27 -9.84 -29.52
C GLY A 114 3.12 -9.09 -28.49
N SER A 115 4.39 -8.86 -28.77
CA SER A 115 5.27 -8.09 -27.87
C SER A 115 4.78 -6.66 -27.65
N ILE A 116 4.31 -5.96 -28.69
CA ILE A 116 3.76 -4.60 -28.55
C ILE A 116 2.48 -4.62 -27.69
N ILE A 117 1.56 -5.54 -27.98
CA ILE A 117 0.28 -5.64 -27.24
C ILE A 117 0.51 -5.99 -25.77
N SER A 118 1.59 -6.73 -25.46
CA SER A 118 1.94 -7.14 -24.11
C SER A 118 2.36 -6.02 -23.17
N VAL A 119 2.70 -4.83 -23.70
CA VAL A 119 3.10 -3.69 -22.88
C VAL A 119 1.96 -3.26 -21.96
N LEU A 120 0.73 -3.18 -22.48
CA LEU A 120 -0.44 -2.77 -21.68
C LEU A 120 -0.72 -3.68 -20.46
N PRO A 121 -0.85 -5.01 -20.60
CA PRO A 121 -1.03 -5.88 -19.43
C PRO A 121 0.17 -5.88 -18.50
N SER A 122 1.39 -5.66 -19.01
CA SER A 122 2.59 -5.56 -18.17
C SER A 122 2.55 -4.29 -17.31
N LEU A 123 2.17 -3.16 -17.89
CA LEU A 123 1.97 -1.91 -17.15
C LEU A 123 0.84 -2.04 -16.13
N ALA A 124 -0.28 -2.67 -16.50
CA ALA A 124 -1.38 -2.94 -15.57
C ALA A 124 -0.92 -3.80 -14.38
N PHE A 125 -0.11 -4.83 -14.64
CA PHE A 125 0.48 -5.65 -13.59
C PHE A 125 1.43 -4.85 -12.68
N LEU A 126 2.28 -4.00 -13.27
CA LEU A 126 3.17 -3.13 -12.49
C LEU A 126 2.39 -2.15 -11.62
N VAL A 127 1.27 -1.59 -12.11
CA VAL A 127 0.38 -0.75 -11.31
C VAL A 127 -0.21 -1.55 -10.15
N LEU A 128 -0.74 -2.76 -10.39
CA LEU A 128 -1.28 -3.61 -9.33
C LEU A 128 -0.22 -3.96 -8.28
N LEU A 129 0.98 -4.33 -8.69
CA LEU A 129 2.09 -4.61 -7.78
C LEU A 129 2.48 -3.36 -6.98
N SER A 130 2.50 -2.19 -7.63
CA SER A 130 2.76 -0.90 -7.00
C SER A 130 1.72 -0.60 -5.91
N LEU A 131 0.43 -0.83 -6.19
CA LEU A 131 -0.65 -0.69 -5.21
C LEU A 131 -0.49 -1.65 -4.02
N LEU A 132 -0.09 -2.90 -4.27
CA LEU A 132 0.15 -3.88 -3.21
C LEU A 132 1.32 -3.46 -2.31
N ILE A 133 2.44 -3.06 -2.89
CA ILE A 133 3.61 -2.53 -2.17
C ILE A 133 3.20 -1.28 -1.38
N ARG A 134 2.39 -0.41 -1.98
CA ARG A 134 1.91 0.81 -1.36
C ARG A 134 1.02 0.56 -0.15
N GLY A 135 0.03 -0.32 -0.29
CA GLY A 135 -0.87 -0.71 0.78
C GLY A 135 -0.10 -1.39 1.92
N THR A 136 0.71 -2.41 1.63
CA THR A 136 1.51 -3.11 2.64
C THR A 136 2.52 -2.18 3.31
N GLY A 137 3.26 -1.38 2.54
CA GLY A 137 4.22 -0.41 3.09
C GLY A 137 3.57 0.63 4.00
N THR A 138 2.32 1.00 3.74
CA THR A 138 1.54 1.89 4.61
C THR A 138 1.14 1.19 5.92
N MET A 139 0.67 -0.06 5.86
CA MET A 139 0.30 -0.81 7.07
C MET A 139 1.50 -1.03 7.99
N PHE A 140 2.65 -1.46 7.44
CA PHE A 140 3.88 -1.66 8.20
C PHE A 140 4.43 -0.36 8.80
N GLU A 141 4.25 0.76 8.11
CA GLU A 141 4.63 2.08 8.64
C GLU A 141 3.76 2.47 9.83
N LEU A 142 2.44 2.36 9.71
CA LEU A 142 1.52 2.68 10.80
C LEU A 142 1.70 1.75 12.00
N GLU A 143 1.99 0.47 11.74
CA GLU A 143 2.34 -0.49 12.78
C GLU A 143 3.63 -0.13 13.51
N SER A 144 4.66 0.28 12.77
CA SER A 144 5.91 0.78 13.36
C SER A 144 5.65 2.02 14.22
N VAL A 145 4.85 2.97 13.73
CA VAL A 145 4.44 4.17 14.49
C VAL A 145 3.71 3.80 15.78
N ASP A 146 2.73 2.90 15.72
CA ASP A 146 1.96 2.46 16.88
C ASP A 146 2.86 1.79 17.93
N ARG A 147 3.72 0.86 17.50
CA ARG A 147 4.68 0.17 18.38
C ARG A 147 5.71 1.11 19.01
N MET A 148 6.23 2.08 18.24
CA MET A 148 7.12 3.12 18.78
C MET A 148 6.41 3.99 19.82
N SER A 149 5.13 4.30 19.59
CA SER A 149 4.37 5.16 20.49
C SER A 149 4.00 4.43 21.78
N ALA A 150 3.66 3.13 21.69
CA ALA A 150 3.32 2.27 22.82
C ALA A 150 4.51 1.78 23.65
N ALA A 151 5.73 1.79 23.09
CA ALA A 151 6.92 1.34 23.80
C ALA A 151 7.23 2.22 25.03
N GLY A 152 7.31 1.58 26.20
CA GLY A 152 7.49 2.23 27.50
C GLY A 152 8.92 2.70 27.77
N SER A 153 9.92 2.10 27.12
CA SER A 153 11.34 2.47 27.28
C SER A 153 11.94 3.04 25.98
N PRO A 154 12.97 3.92 26.06
CA PRO A 154 13.72 4.38 24.89
C PRO A 154 14.42 3.26 24.10
N GLU A 155 14.82 2.18 24.78
CA GLU A 155 15.49 1.03 24.16
C GLU A 155 14.52 0.20 23.31
N ASP A 156 13.31 -0.06 23.82
CA ASP A 156 12.25 -0.74 23.08
C ASP A 156 11.80 0.08 21.87
N ARG A 157 11.75 1.40 22.04
CA ARG A 157 11.48 2.37 20.99
C ARG A 157 12.49 2.32 19.86
N ALA A 158 13.78 2.25 20.19
CA ALA A 158 14.86 2.18 19.20
C ALA A 158 14.77 0.91 18.33
N LYS A 159 14.26 -0.20 18.88
CA LYS A 159 14.04 -1.45 18.14
C LYS A 159 13.05 -1.30 16.97
N TYR A 160 12.08 -0.40 17.10
CA TYR A 160 11.06 -0.16 16.08
C TYR A 160 11.33 1.08 15.22
N ALA A 161 12.41 1.82 15.51
CA ALA A 161 12.79 3.03 14.76
C ALA A 161 13.37 2.74 13.36
N ALA A 162 13.80 1.50 13.10
CA ALA A 162 14.26 1.10 11.78
C ALA A 162 13.10 1.07 10.78
N LEU A 163 13.29 1.71 9.63
CA LEU A 163 12.27 1.76 8.58
C LEU A 163 11.98 0.34 8.04
N PRO A 164 10.72 -0.16 8.15
CA PRO A 164 10.38 -1.48 7.65
C PRO A 164 10.72 -1.63 6.16
N GLY A 165 11.12 -2.85 5.77
CA GLY A 165 11.43 -3.18 4.37
C GLY A 165 10.33 -2.71 3.42
N PRO A 166 9.06 -3.15 3.57
CA PRO A 166 7.95 -2.77 2.69
C PRO A 166 7.75 -1.25 2.58
N THR A 167 7.99 -0.49 3.67
CA THR A 167 7.92 0.97 3.66
C THR A 167 9.04 1.60 2.83
N ARG A 168 10.25 1.03 2.84
CA ARG A 168 11.35 1.48 1.94
C ARG A 168 10.97 1.30 0.47
N TRP A 169 10.43 0.14 0.11
CA TRP A 169 9.97 -0.12 -1.26
C TRP A 169 8.86 0.85 -1.69
N ARG A 170 7.91 1.13 -0.79
CA ARG A 170 6.87 2.15 -1.02
C ARG A 170 7.47 3.55 -1.22
N ASN A 171 8.42 3.96 -0.37
CA ASN A 171 9.07 5.26 -0.48
C ASN A 171 9.87 5.40 -1.79
N GLY A 172 10.59 4.36 -2.22
CA GLY A 172 11.27 4.36 -3.52
C GLY A 172 10.28 4.44 -4.69
N LEU A 173 9.17 3.71 -4.61
CA LEU A 173 8.10 3.77 -5.61
C LEU A 173 7.45 5.17 -5.70
N GLU A 174 7.12 5.78 -4.56
CA GLU A 174 6.54 7.13 -4.49
C GLU A 174 7.58 8.23 -4.81
N GLY A 175 8.88 7.94 -4.71
CA GLY A 175 9.97 8.82 -5.10
C GLY A 175 10.12 8.98 -6.62
N LEU A 176 9.54 8.07 -7.41
CA LEU A 176 9.59 8.13 -8.86
C LEU A 176 8.73 9.29 -9.42
N PRO A 177 9.23 10.05 -10.42
CA PRO A 177 8.48 11.15 -11.02
C PRO A 177 7.10 10.72 -11.52
N ASN A 178 6.06 11.48 -11.14
CA ASN A 178 4.64 11.27 -11.51
C ASN A 178 4.00 9.95 -11.05
N VAL A 179 4.76 8.97 -10.53
CA VAL A 179 4.22 7.69 -10.05
C VAL A 179 3.33 7.91 -8.84
N ALA A 180 3.76 8.73 -7.87
CA ALA A 180 2.94 9.06 -6.70
C ALA A 180 1.57 9.63 -7.09
N VAL A 181 1.53 10.57 -8.04
CA VAL A 181 0.29 11.21 -8.52
C VAL A 181 -0.66 10.20 -9.18
N ILE A 182 -0.11 9.30 -10.00
CA ILE A 182 -0.89 8.24 -10.63
C ILE A 182 -1.45 7.29 -9.57
N LEU A 183 -0.62 6.86 -8.62
CA LEU A 183 -1.04 5.96 -7.55
C LEU A 183 -2.08 6.62 -6.62
N ASP A 184 -1.99 7.92 -6.36
CA ASP A 184 -2.97 8.67 -5.56
C ASP A 184 -4.36 8.68 -6.21
N THR A 185 -4.40 8.64 -7.54
CA THR A 185 -5.67 8.58 -8.30
C THR A 185 -6.31 7.19 -8.19
N VAL A 186 -5.51 6.13 -8.16
CA VAL A 186 -5.99 4.73 -8.18
C VAL A 186 -6.19 4.16 -6.77
N ASP A 187 -5.41 4.61 -5.79
CA ASP A 187 -5.52 4.21 -4.39
C ASP A 187 -5.56 5.44 -3.46
N PRO A 188 -6.77 5.99 -3.21
CA PRO A 188 -6.96 7.13 -2.33
C PRO A 188 -6.79 6.79 -0.83
N LEU A 189 -6.59 5.51 -0.49
CA LEU A 189 -6.45 5.06 0.90
C LEU A 189 -5.00 5.10 1.41
N ALA A 190 -4.02 5.11 0.52
CA ALA A 190 -2.60 5.17 0.87
C ALA A 190 -1.93 6.50 0.51
N THR A 191 -2.71 7.57 0.30
CA THR A 191 -2.17 8.89 -0.02
C THR A 191 -1.30 9.43 1.12
N PRO A 192 -0.26 10.25 0.81
CA PRO A 192 0.62 10.80 1.83
C PRO A 192 -0.14 11.54 2.94
N ALA A 193 -1.11 12.37 2.58
CA ALA A 193 -1.90 13.13 3.56
C ALA A 193 -2.65 12.23 4.54
N ARG A 194 -3.32 11.18 4.02
CA ARG A 194 -4.10 10.26 4.84
C ARG A 194 -3.22 9.41 5.75
N ARG A 195 -2.09 8.93 5.23
CA ARG A 195 -1.07 8.18 5.98
C ARG A 195 -0.47 9.03 7.10
N ASN A 196 -0.10 10.27 6.80
CA ASN A 196 0.42 11.22 7.80
C ASN A 196 -0.61 11.58 8.87
N LEU A 197 -1.87 11.77 8.49
CA LEU A 197 -2.95 12.01 9.45
C LEU A 197 -3.17 10.79 10.35
N ALA A 198 -3.20 9.58 9.79
CA ALA A 198 -3.31 8.35 10.57
C ALA A 198 -2.12 8.17 11.52
N ALA A 199 -0.89 8.46 11.08
CA ALA A 199 0.30 8.43 11.92
C ALA A 199 0.22 9.46 13.06
N LEU A 200 -0.25 10.69 12.79
CA LEU A 200 -0.50 11.70 13.83
C LEU A 200 -1.53 11.21 14.84
N VAL A 201 -2.61 10.59 14.37
CA VAL A 201 -3.66 10.05 15.24
C VAL A 201 -3.07 8.99 16.17
N LEU A 202 -2.37 7.98 15.64
CA LEU A 202 -1.72 6.92 16.43
C LEU A 202 -0.73 7.50 17.46
N ALA A 203 0.15 8.38 17.01
CA ALA A 203 1.18 8.98 17.86
C ALA A 203 0.62 9.87 18.97
N SER A 204 -0.49 10.58 18.69
CA SER A 204 -1.07 11.55 19.63
C SER A 204 -1.82 10.91 20.80
N TYR A 205 -2.14 9.62 20.74
CA TYR A 205 -2.65 8.88 21.91
C TYR A 205 -1.63 8.73 23.03
N HIS A 206 -0.35 8.96 22.75
CA HIS A 206 0.72 8.97 23.74
C HIS A 206 1.12 10.41 24.08
N GLU A 207 0.83 10.84 25.30
CA GLU A 207 0.96 12.24 25.73
C GLU A 207 2.37 12.82 25.49
N GLY A 208 3.41 12.03 25.76
CA GLY A 208 4.81 12.44 25.54
C GLY A 208 5.11 12.73 24.06
N LEU A 209 4.69 11.85 23.16
CA LEU A 209 4.93 12.00 21.72
C LEU A 209 4.04 13.11 21.13
N ARG A 210 2.79 13.23 21.59
CA ARG A 210 1.89 14.35 21.26
C ARG A 210 2.53 15.71 21.57
N SER A 211 3.11 15.85 22.77
CA SER A 211 3.78 17.08 23.19
C SER A 211 5.00 17.40 22.32
N GLN A 212 5.78 16.37 21.95
CA GLN A 212 6.94 16.54 21.07
C GLN A 212 6.54 16.93 19.64
N LEU A 213 5.54 16.28 19.05
CA LEU A 213 5.02 16.62 17.71
C LEU A 213 4.49 18.06 17.64
N ARG A 214 3.81 18.54 18.69
CA ARG A 214 3.38 19.94 18.78
C ARG A 214 4.53 20.95 18.91
N ARG A 215 5.71 20.51 19.36
CA ARG A 215 6.90 21.36 19.49
C ARG A 215 7.82 21.28 18.27
N SER A 216 7.72 20.20 17.49
CA SER A 216 8.55 20.02 16.30
C SER A 216 8.24 21.07 15.23
N PRO A 217 9.26 21.73 14.64
CA PRO A 217 9.05 22.68 13.56
C PRO A 217 8.46 22.04 12.30
N ILE A 218 8.56 20.71 12.16
CA ILE A 218 8.09 19.96 10.98
C ILE A 218 6.61 19.60 11.13
N THR A 219 6.19 19.15 12.31
CA THR A 219 4.82 18.64 12.53
C THR A 219 3.92 19.59 13.33
N ALA A 220 4.44 20.67 13.92
CA ALA A 220 3.64 21.56 14.76
C ALA A 220 2.41 22.14 14.05
N THR A 221 2.53 22.54 12.78
CA THR A 221 1.42 23.11 12.01
C THR A 221 0.26 22.11 11.91
N VAL A 222 0.54 20.86 11.53
CA VAL A 222 -0.49 19.82 11.39
C VAL A 222 -0.98 19.28 12.73
N ALA A 223 -0.10 19.19 13.75
CA ALA A 223 -0.41 18.67 15.08
C ALA A 223 -1.21 19.65 15.96
N LYS A 224 -1.16 20.96 15.64
CA LYS A 224 -1.94 22.01 16.31
C LYS A 224 -3.18 22.42 15.53
N HIS A 225 -3.36 21.92 14.31
CA HIS A 225 -4.53 22.24 13.49
C HIS A 225 -5.82 21.84 14.24
N PRO A 226 -6.86 22.71 14.30
CA PRO A 226 -8.06 22.46 15.10
C PRO A 226 -8.71 21.09 14.84
N ILE A 227 -8.84 20.71 13.56
CA ILE A 227 -9.38 19.41 13.16
C ILE A 227 -8.53 18.25 13.68
N THR A 228 -7.19 18.36 13.63
CA THR A 228 -6.30 17.31 14.15
C THR A 228 -6.45 17.19 15.66
N VAL A 229 -6.58 18.31 16.38
CA VAL A 229 -6.83 18.31 17.83
C VAL A 229 -8.15 17.61 18.14
N GLU A 230 -9.21 17.91 17.40
CA GLU A 230 -10.51 17.25 17.54
C GLU A 230 -10.44 15.73 17.30
N LEU A 231 -9.70 15.31 16.27
CA LEU A 231 -9.48 13.89 15.97
C LEU A 231 -8.68 13.15 17.04
N THR A 232 -7.72 13.83 17.67
CA THR A 232 -6.76 13.21 18.61
C THR A 232 -7.19 13.29 20.07
N GLU A 233 -8.02 14.26 20.43
CA GLU A 233 -8.42 14.52 21.82
C GLU A 233 -9.92 14.35 22.08
N HIS A 234 -10.77 14.47 21.06
CA HIS A 234 -12.23 14.50 21.21
C HIS A 234 -12.97 13.40 20.44
N SER A 235 -12.25 12.37 19.99
CA SER A 235 -12.80 11.27 19.20
C SER A 235 -12.69 9.91 19.92
N PRO A 236 -13.67 9.54 20.77
CA PRO A 236 -13.63 8.29 21.54
C PRO A 236 -13.71 7.02 20.68
N ASP A 237 -14.31 7.14 19.49
CA ASP A 237 -14.35 6.11 18.46
C ASP A 237 -12.95 5.81 17.89
N LEU A 238 -12.16 6.85 17.58
CA LEU A 238 -10.77 6.68 17.20
C LEU A 238 -9.94 6.16 18.38
N ALA A 239 -10.26 6.57 19.61
CA ALA A 239 -9.54 6.13 20.81
C ALA A 239 -9.71 4.64 21.04
N SER A 240 -10.94 4.14 20.92
CA SER A 240 -11.22 2.71 21.03
C SER A 240 -10.58 1.92 19.89
N LEU A 241 -10.52 2.47 18.66
CA LEU A 241 -9.82 1.84 17.55
C LEU A 241 -8.30 1.77 17.76
N VAL A 242 -7.69 2.81 18.34
CA VAL A 242 -6.25 2.83 18.64
C VAL A 242 -5.92 1.94 19.83
N ALA A 243 -6.76 1.91 20.86
CA ALA A 243 -6.57 1.06 22.04
C ALA A 243 -6.90 -0.43 21.79
N GLY A 244 -7.66 -0.74 20.74
CA GLY A 244 -8.08 -2.10 20.41
C GLY A 244 -6.92 -3.04 20.08
N THR A 245 -7.09 -4.32 20.42
CA THR A 245 -6.12 -5.40 20.21
C THR A 245 -6.24 -6.10 18.85
N ASP A 246 -7.07 -5.58 17.93
CA ASP A 246 -7.31 -6.15 16.60
C ASP A 246 -6.08 -5.93 15.69
N GLY A 247 -5.05 -6.74 15.92
CA GLY A 247 -3.64 -6.51 15.59
C GLY A 247 -3.24 -6.43 14.11
N GLU A 248 -4.15 -6.56 13.15
CA GLU A 248 -3.82 -6.50 11.71
C GLU A 248 -4.73 -5.58 10.89
N PHE A 249 -6.02 -5.46 11.24
CA PHE A 249 -6.97 -4.58 10.53
C PHE A 249 -7.15 -3.20 11.16
N LYS A 250 -6.62 -2.98 12.36
CA LYS A 250 -6.64 -1.67 13.04
C LYS A 250 -6.23 -0.53 12.11
N TYR A 251 -5.10 -0.67 11.42
CA TYR A 251 -4.56 0.37 10.53
C TYR A 251 -5.41 0.58 9.28
N TYR A 252 -5.93 -0.51 8.69
CA TYR A 252 -6.85 -0.42 7.56
C TYR A 252 -8.17 0.26 7.93
N ARG A 253 -8.74 -0.08 9.08
CA ARG A 253 -9.95 0.56 9.63
C ARG A 253 -9.69 2.04 9.94
N LEU A 254 -8.52 2.37 10.47
CA LEU A 254 -8.11 3.74 10.73
C LEU A 254 -8.05 4.54 9.43
N LEU A 255 -7.33 4.04 8.42
CA LEU A 255 -7.23 4.68 7.10
C LEU A 255 -8.59 4.86 6.43
N ARG A 256 -9.59 4.02 6.71
CA ARG A 256 -10.95 4.14 6.15
C ARG A 256 -11.92 4.89 7.06
N HIS A 257 -11.48 5.37 8.21
CA HIS A 257 -12.36 5.96 9.20
C HIS A 257 -13.05 7.23 8.65
N PRO A 258 -14.38 7.39 8.78
CA PRO A 258 -15.11 8.53 8.21
C PRO A 258 -14.57 9.89 8.65
N LYS A 259 -14.16 10.00 9.92
CA LYS A 259 -13.59 11.26 10.45
C LYS A 259 -12.29 11.67 9.77
N LEU A 260 -11.45 10.72 9.34
CA LEU A 260 -10.25 11.04 8.56
C LEU A 260 -10.63 11.54 7.16
N ASN A 261 -11.67 11.00 6.55
CA ASN A 261 -12.18 11.51 5.25
C ASN A 261 -12.66 12.96 5.37
N LEU A 262 -13.42 13.26 6.42
CA LEU A 262 -13.94 14.61 6.68
C LEU A 262 -12.80 15.60 6.94
N ALA A 263 -11.80 15.19 7.72
CA ALA A 263 -10.63 16.03 7.98
C ALA A 263 -9.81 16.31 6.71
N LEU A 264 -9.67 15.32 5.83
CA LEU A 264 -8.96 15.49 4.55
C LEU A 264 -9.77 16.25 3.48
N ALA A 265 -11.03 16.60 3.77
CA ALA A 265 -11.79 17.52 2.94
C ALA A 265 -11.34 18.98 3.13
N ASP A 266 -10.69 19.28 4.26
CA ASP A 266 -10.03 20.57 4.48
C ASP A 266 -8.75 20.68 3.65
N ALA A 267 -8.72 21.63 2.73
CA ALA A 267 -7.62 21.77 1.77
C ALA A 267 -6.31 22.25 2.42
N GLU A 268 -6.39 23.08 3.46
CA GLU A 268 -5.21 23.62 4.15
C GLU A 268 -4.50 22.51 4.93
N LEU A 269 -5.27 21.74 5.70
CA LEU A 269 -4.77 20.58 6.42
C LEU A 269 -4.22 19.53 5.47
N ARG A 270 -4.96 19.21 4.39
CA ARG A 270 -4.50 18.22 3.41
C ARG A 270 -3.17 18.62 2.78
N ASN A 271 -3.06 19.85 2.27
CA ASN A 271 -1.83 20.34 1.65
C ASN A 271 -0.65 20.34 2.64
N SER A 272 -0.91 20.71 3.90
CA SER A 272 0.11 20.66 4.97
C SER A 272 0.57 19.23 5.25
N LEU A 273 -0.35 18.27 5.26
CA LEU A 273 -0.04 16.85 5.46
C LEU A 273 0.68 16.22 4.27
N GLU A 274 0.51 16.71 3.04
CA GLU A 274 1.25 16.23 1.86
C GLU A 274 2.74 16.63 1.89
N GLN A 275 3.06 17.74 2.57
CA GLN A 275 4.41 18.31 2.60
C GLN A 275 5.29 17.75 3.73
N VAL A 276 4.67 17.10 4.73
CA VAL A 276 5.35 16.58 5.92
C VAL A 276 5.52 15.07 5.82
N ASP A 277 6.54 14.52 6.49
CA ASP A 277 6.63 13.07 6.75
C ASP A 277 6.55 12.84 8.27
N VAL A 278 5.34 12.53 8.74
CA VAL A 278 5.07 12.39 10.17
C VAL A 278 5.74 11.15 10.74
N ALA A 279 5.76 10.04 9.99
CA ALA A 279 6.35 8.79 10.44
C ALA A 279 7.88 8.91 10.57
N ASP A 280 8.53 9.62 9.64
CA ASP A 280 9.95 9.95 9.74
C ASP A 280 10.24 10.87 10.93
N GLU A 281 9.41 11.88 11.17
CA GLU A 281 9.57 12.78 12.32
C GLU A 281 9.43 12.03 13.65
N ILE A 282 8.45 11.13 13.76
CA ILE A 282 8.30 10.26 14.94
C ILE A 282 9.56 9.42 15.12
N ARG A 283 10.08 8.79 14.06
CA ARG A 283 11.34 8.02 14.12
C ARG A 283 12.52 8.88 14.56
N ALA A 284 12.62 10.13 14.09
CA ALA A 284 13.67 11.06 14.48
C ALA A 284 13.60 11.42 15.97
N LEU A 285 12.40 11.81 16.44
CA LEU A 285 12.14 12.15 17.84
C LEU A 285 12.40 10.97 18.78
N VAL A 286 12.00 9.77 18.37
CA VAL A 286 12.14 8.54 19.16
C VAL A 286 13.57 8.03 19.19
N SER A 287 14.33 8.17 18.10
CA SER A 287 15.73 7.74 18.01
C SER A 287 16.73 8.77 18.56
N GLY A 288 16.28 9.95 18.97
CA GLY A 288 17.13 11.04 19.44
C GLY A 288 18.03 11.65 18.35
N ARG A 289 17.74 11.38 17.07
CA ARG A 289 18.48 11.96 15.94
C ARG A 289 17.76 13.22 15.47
N SER A 290 18.45 14.37 15.47
CA SER A 290 17.97 15.54 14.75
C SER A 290 18.10 15.29 13.25
N MET A 291 16.99 15.33 12.50
CA MET A 291 17.04 15.27 11.05
C MET A 291 17.11 16.68 10.45
N PRO A 292 17.92 16.89 9.39
CA PRO A 292 17.84 18.11 8.61
C PRO A 292 16.52 18.12 7.81
N PRO A 293 15.94 19.30 7.51
CA PRO A 293 14.72 19.42 6.73
C PRO A 293 14.85 18.75 5.36
N ARG A 294 13.76 18.15 4.87
CA ARG A 294 13.63 17.32 3.64
C ARG A 294 14.40 17.84 2.41
N LYS A 295 14.55 19.17 2.26
CA LYS A 295 15.36 19.79 1.19
C LYS A 295 16.85 19.44 1.24
N LYS A 296 17.47 19.34 2.42
CA LYS A 296 18.90 19.01 2.57
C LYS A 296 19.20 17.53 2.35
N TRP A 297 18.21 16.66 2.46
CA TRP A 297 18.40 15.22 2.23
C TRP A 297 18.45 14.89 0.74
N LEU A 298 17.63 15.57 -0.08
CA LEU A 298 17.71 15.49 -1.53
C LEU A 298 19.04 16.07 -2.05
N GLU A 299 19.47 17.23 -1.56
CA GLU A 299 20.75 17.83 -1.96
C GLU A 299 21.97 16.93 -1.67
N LYS A 300 21.90 16.10 -0.62
CA LYS A 300 22.99 15.19 -0.23
C LYS A 300 22.99 13.86 -0.99
N ILE A 301 21.90 13.56 -1.70
CA ILE A 301 21.77 12.40 -2.60
C ILE A 301 22.12 12.79 -4.04
N PHE A 302 21.96 14.07 -4.39
CA PHE A 302 22.28 14.63 -5.71
C PHE A 302 23.62 15.40 -5.78
N SER A 303 24.44 15.35 -4.72
CA SER A 303 25.83 15.81 -4.69
C SER A 303 26.81 14.66 -4.58
#